data_AF-A0A7W0L823-F1
#
_entry.id   AF-A0A7W0L823-F1
#
_cell.length_a   1.000
_cell.length_b   1.000
_cell.length_c   1.000
_cell.angle_alpha   90.00
_cell.angle_beta   90.00
_cell.angle_gamma   90.00
#
_symmetry.space_group_name_H-M   'P 1'
#
loop_
_entity.id
_entity.type
_entity.pdbx_description
1 polymer ?
#
loop_
_entity_poly.entity_id
_entity_poly.type
_entity_poly.pdbx_seq_one_letter_code
_entity_poly.pdbx_strand_id
1 'polypeptide(L)' 'RALARAAVDFAGQRGARAIEGYPMTTKNVMLEELHVGTEAVFADAGFTEVSRLTLRRVVMRVDF' A
#
# COMPACT_ATOMS: atom_id res chain seq x y z
N ARG A 1 9.63 2.41 -1.23
CA ARG A 1 9.18 3.72 -0.69
C ARG A 1 9.05 4.79 -1.77
N ALA A 2 10.13 5.15 -2.50
CA ALA A 2 10.07 6.21 -3.53
C ALA A 2 9.01 5.96 -4.63
N LEU A 3 8.90 4.72 -5.14
CA LEU A 3 7.90 4.38 -6.16
C LEU A 3 6.45 4.53 -5.66
N ALA A 4 6.16 4.06 -4.45
CA ALA A 4 4.82 4.16 -3.87
C ALA A 4 4.40 5.63 -3.67
N ARG A 5 5.30 6.47 -3.16
CA ARG A 5 5.06 7.92 -3.03
C ARG A 5 4.83 8.58 -4.40
N ALA A 6 5.67 8.25 -5.40
CA ALA A 6 5.53 8.78 -6.75
C ALA A 6 4.19 8.38 -7.41
N ALA A 7 3.70 7.16 -7.16
CA ALA A 7 2.40 6.72 -7.65
C ALA A 7 1.25 7.55 -7.05
N VAL A 8 1.31 7.86 -5.75
CA VAL A 8 0.35 8.74 -5.08
C VAL A 8 0.36 10.12 -5.70
N ASP A 9 1.54 10.75 -5.81
CA ASP A 9 1.66 12.10 -6.37
C ASP A 9 1.17 12.16 -7.83
N PHE A 10 1.51 11.15 -8.63
CA PHE A 10 1.10 11.05 -10.03
C PHE A 10 -0.42 10.94 -10.21
N ALA A 11 -1.09 10.15 -9.37
CA ALA A 11 -2.54 9.95 -9.46
C ALA A 11 -3.32 11.17 -8.97
N GLY A 12 -2.87 11.79 -7.87
CA GLY A 12 -3.48 13.02 -7.34
C GLY A 12 -3.44 14.15 -8.37
N GLN A 13 -2.29 14.35 -9.04
CA GLN A 13 -2.15 15.33 -10.14
C GLN A 13 -3.10 15.08 -11.32
N ARG A 14 -3.64 13.87 -11.46
CA ARG A 14 -4.57 13.48 -12.54
C ARG A 14 -6.02 13.41 -12.09
N GLY A 15 -6.34 13.85 -10.87
CA GLY A 15 -7.70 13.86 -10.36
C GLY A 15 -8.22 12.48 -9.98
N ALA A 16 -7.35 11.53 -9.63
CA ALA A 16 -7.79 10.30 -9.01
C ALA A 16 -8.52 10.61 -7.69
N ARG A 17 -9.64 9.93 -7.43
CA ARG A 17 -10.35 10.04 -6.14
C ARG A 17 -9.63 9.28 -5.03
N ALA A 18 -8.96 8.18 -5.39
CA ALA A 18 -8.21 7.33 -4.46
C ALA A 18 -7.27 6.37 -5.18
N ILE A 19 -6.33 5.79 -4.43
CA ILE A 19 -5.57 4.59 -4.79
C ILE A 19 -5.75 3.55 -3.70
N GLU A 20 -6.00 2.30 -4.08
CA GLU A 20 -5.97 1.15 -3.18
C GLU A 20 -4.71 0.31 -3.41
N GLY A 21 -4.04 -0.05 -2.32
CA GLY A 21 -2.87 -0.90 -2.26
C GLY A 21 -3.15 -2.17 -1.46
N TYR A 22 -2.51 -3.27 -1.85
CA TYR A 22 -2.70 -4.59 -1.23
C TYR A 22 -1.38 -5.15 -0.68
N PRO A 23 -0.73 -4.45 0.27
CA PRO A 23 0.56 -4.90 0.81
C PRO A 23 0.49 -6.23 1.54
N MET A 24 1.67 -6.82 1.70
CA MET A 24 1.88 -7.89 2.65
C MET A 24 2.19 -7.38 4.05
N THR A 25 1.64 -8.09 5.04
CA THR A 25 2.05 -7.94 6.45
C THR A 25 3.40 -8.64 6.64
N THR A 26 4.32 -8.12 7.41
CA THR A 26 5.64 -8.74 7.65
C THR A 26 5.63 -9.92 8.63
N LYS A 27 4.46 -10.35 9.11
CA LYS A 27 4.32 -11.49 10.03
C LYS A 27 4.25 -12.81 9.24
N ASN A 28 5.15 -13.75 9.55
CA ASN A 28 5.16 -15.13 9.00
C ASN A 28 5.20 -15.19 7.45
N VAL A 29 6.07 -14.40 6.82
CA VAL A 29 6.19 -14.32 5.34
C VAL A 29 7.49 -14.92 4.85
N MET A 30 7.42 -15.68 3.74
CA MET A 30 8.59 -16.09 2.97
C MET A 30 9.10 -14.88 2.19
N LEU A 31 10.40 -14.57 2.25
CA LEU A 31 11.02 -13.38 1.62
C LEU A 31 10.64 -13.20 0.14
N GLU A 32 10.45 -14.30 -0.60
CA GLU A 32 10.03 -14.31 -2.01
C GLU A 32 8.61 -13.78 -2.26
N GLU A 33 7.78 -13.59 -1.23
CA GLU A 33 6.42 -13.03 -1.38
C GLU A 33 6.39 -11.50 -1.22
N LEU A 34 7.51 -10.86 -0.84
CA LEU A 34 7.55 -9.42 -0.51
C LEU A 34 7.62 -8.46 -1.71
N HIS A 35 7.64 -8.99 -2.94
CA HIS A 35 7.71 -8.17 -4.17
C HIS A 35 6.59 -7.13 -4.29
N VAL A 36 5.44 -7.37 -3.66
CA VAL A 36 4.29 -6.46 -3.65
C VAL A 36 4.43 -5.28 -2.67
N GLY A 37 5.48 -5.25 -1.86
CA GLY A 37 5.69 -4.25 -0.81
C GLY A 37 5.01 -4.58 0.51
N THR A 38 5.47 -3.93 1.58
CA THR A 38 5.00 -4.15 2.96
C THR A 38 4.05 -3.07 3.42
N GLU A 39 3.23 -3.38 4.43
CA GLU A 39 2.33 -2.43 5.11
C GLU A 39 3.04 -1.11 5.46
N ALA A 40 4.26 -1.20 5.98
CA ALA A 40 5.08 -0.02 6.32
C ALA A 40 5.44 0.85 5.10
N VAL A 41 5.74 0.24 3.93
CA VAL A 41 6.06 1.00 2.71
C VAL A 41 4.87 1.81 2.21
N PHE A 42 3.66 1.26 2.36
CA PHE A 42 2.42 1.95 1.99
C PHE A 42 2.03 3.01 3.01
N ALA A 43 2.15 2.72 4.31
CA ALA A 43 1.97 3.72 5.37
C ALA A 43 2.90 4.93 5.16
N ASP A 44 4.18 4.69 4.87
CA ASP A 44 5.17 5.71 4.55
C ASP A 44 4.84 6.54 3.30
N ALA A 45 3.98 6.03 2.41
CA ALA A 45 3.53 6.74 1.22
C ALA A 45 2.22 7.54 1.44
N GLY A 46 1.61 7.42 2.62
CA GLY A 46 0.38 8.12 3.00
C GLY A 46 -0.89 7.27 2.92
N PHE A 47 -0.78 5.96 2.74
CA PHE A 47 -1.93 5.07 2.77
C PHE A 47 -2.35 4.76 4.21
N THR A 48 -3.65 4.53 4.42
CA THR A 48 -4.25 4.08 5.67
C THR A 48 -4.95 2.74 5.48
N GLU A 49 -5.01 1.90 6.51
CA GLU A 49 -5.73 0.62 6.44
C GLU A 49 -7.24 0.84 6.33
N VAL A 50 -7.88 0.15 5.39
CA VAL A 50 -9.34 0.14 5.21
C VAL A 50 -9.96 -1.24 5.42
N SER A 51 -9.18 -2.32 5.28
CA SER A 51 -9.65 -3.68 5.56
C SER A 51 -8.50 -4.66 5.81
N ARG A 52 -8.73 -5.65 6.68
CA ARG A 52 -7.80 -6.75 6.97
C ARG A 52 -8.54 -8.08 6.94
N LEU A 53 -8.67 -8.61 5.73
CA LEU A 53 -9.44 -9.84 5.46
C LEU A 53 -8.63 -11.12 5.73
N THR A 54 -7.29 -11.05 5.75
CA THR A 54 -6.43 -12.21 5.97
C THR A 54 -5.27 -11.88 6.88
N LEU A 55 -4.62 -12.92 7.43
CA LEU A 55 -3.41 -12.77 8.24
C LEU A 55 -2.22 -12.18 7.48
N ARG A 56 -2.23 -12.25 6.14
CA ARG A 56 -1.07 -11.91 5.27
C ARG A 56 -1.31 -10.76 4.30
N ARG A 57 -2.50 -10.17 4.26
CA ARG A 57 -2.87 -9.07 3.36
C ARG A 57 -3.69 -8.03 4.09
N VAL A 58 -3.38 -6.77 3.80
CA VAL A 58 -4.13 -5.60 4.24
C VAL A 58 -4.52 -4.83 2.98
N VAL A 59 -5.74 -4.33 2.96
CA VAL A 59 -6.16 -3.33 1.98
C VAL A 59 -5.88 -1.97 2.61
N MET A 60 -5.05 -1.18 1.95
CA MET A 60 -4.74 0.17 2.35
C MET A 60 -5.16 1.15 1.25
N ARG A 61 -5.56 2.35 1.62
CA ARG A 61 -6.09 3.35 0.69
C ARG A 61 -5.51 4.73 1.00
N VAL A 62 -5.32 5.52 -0.04
CA VAL A 62 -5.17 6.97 0.07
C VAL A 62 -6.29 7.61 -0.74
N ASP A 63 -6.94 8.61 -0.16
CA ASP A 63 -7.91 9.48 -0.82
C ASP A 63 -7.24 10.86 -1.08
N PHE A 64 -7.66 11.55 -2.14
CA PHE A 64 -7.10 12.84 -2.57
C PHE A 64 -8.08 14.00 -2.38
#